data_AF-A0A6C0H5N3-F1
#
_entry.id   AF-A0A6C0H5N3-F1
#
_cell.length_a   1.000
_cell.length_b   1.000
_cell.length_c   1.000
_cell.angle_alpha   90.00
_cell.angle_beta   90.00
_cell.angle_gamma   90.00
#
_symmetry.space_group_name_H-M   'P 1'
#
loop_
_entity.id
_entity.type
_entity.pdbx_description
1 polymer ?
#
loop_
_entity_poly.entity_id
_entity_poly.type
_entity_poly.pdbx_seq_one_letter_code
_entity_poly.pdbx_strand_id
1 'polypeptide(L)'
;MILLSIDVGLKNLSYCLFDDKQKIKEWKIINIMDNEVENKCNYIKKDKKECNKTAKYLDKLADNYYCQCCLTKIGLMTKKNDFKGLSKKTVIELKNIGKKYDIEIKMEKKKEILDILNEYNKKMGIIDVKKRKYKLDFIEIGKNIRNYFDLKMFSVTHVIIEDQMTSKMKQVQCLLAQYFITKKKETVVEFINPSNKLKNYDTDNSSYKKRKNNAISICETYFLDYEKEWKTILDKEKKKDDLCDCFLQGKWYMEKK
;
A
#
# COMPACT_ATOMS: atom_id res chain seq x y z
N MET A 1 -19.77 -11.26 -23.96
CA MET A 1 -19.51 -9.98 -23.25
C MET A 1 -18.14 -10.08 -22.60
N ILE A 2 -17.24 -9.10 -22.77
CA ILE A 2 -15.96 -9.07 -22.04
C ILE A 2 -16.10 -8.04 -20.91
N LEU A 3 -16.11 -8.50 -19.68
CA LEU A 3 -16.51 -7.72 -18.50
C LEU A 3 -15.31 -7.44 -17.59
N LEU A 4 -15.10 -6.17 -17.24
CA LEU A 4 -14.19 -5.76 -16.18
C LEU A 4 -14.99 -5.31 -14.96
N SER A 5 -14.87 -6.04 -13.85
CA SER A 5 -15.50 -5.69 -12.57
C SER A 5 -14.48 -5.10 -11.62
N ILE A 6 -14.77 -3.91 -11.09
CA ILE A 6 -13.85 -3.13 -10.28
C ILE A 6 -14.43 -2.86 -8.89
N ASP A 7 -13.66 -3.19 -7.86
CA ASP A 7 -13.86 -2.73 -6.48
C ASP A 7 -12.86 -1.60 -6.16
N VAL A 8 -13.39 -0.47 -5.67
CA VAL A 8 -12.67 0.81 -5.64
C VAL A 8 -12.09 1.07 -4.26
N GLY A 9 -10.76 1.01 -4.15
CA GLY A 9 -10.03 1.52 -3.00
C GLY A 9 -9.20 2.77 -3.32
N LEU A 10 -8.83 3.52 -2.29
CA LEU A 10 -8.01 4.73 -2.44
C LEU A 10 -6.57 4.41 -2.85
N LYS A 11 -5.97 3.41 -2.20
CA LYS A 11 -4.61 2.92 -2.49
C LYS A 11 -4.64 1.69 -3.39
N ASN A 12 -5.46 0.72 -3.00
CA ASN A 12 -5.54 -0.58 -3.64
C ASN A 12 -6.80 -0.64 -4.50
N LEU A 13 -6.64 -0.84 -5.80
CA LEU A 13 -7.72 -1.06 -6.74
C LEU A 13 -7.80 -2.54 -7.07
N SER A 14 -8.93 -3.17 -6.80
CA SER A 14 -9.14 -4.59 -7.06
C SER A 14 -10.00 -4.76 -8.30
N TYR A 15 -9.65 -5.67 -9.19
CA TYR A 15 -10.47 -5.94 -10.37
C TYR A 15 -10.44 -7.41 -10.79
N CYS A 16 -11.52 -7.82 -11.45
CA CYS A 16 -11.68 -9.12 -12.09
C CYS A 16 -12.12 -8.92 -13.54
N LEU A 17 -11.34 -9.46 -14.48
CA LEU A 17 -11.61 -9.45 -15.91
C LEU A 17 -12.15 -10.82 -16.32
N PHE A 18 -13.35 -10.84 -16.90
CA PHE A 18 -14.00 -12.01 -17.46
C PHE A 18 -13.99 -11.95 -18.99
N ASP A 19 -13.74 -13.09 -19.63
CA ASP A 19 -13.88 -13.22 -21.08
C ASP A 19 -15.33 -13.42 -21.54
N ASP A 20 -15.51 -13.58 -22.85
CA ASP A 20 -16.80 -13.82 -23.49
C ASP A 20 -17.49 -15.12 -23.06
N LYS A 21 -16.74 -16.05 -22.46
CA LYS A 21 -17.23 -17.31 -21.89
C LYS A 21 -17.39 -17.25 -20.37
N GLN A 22 -17.37 -16.04 -19.79
CA GLN A 22 -17.49 -15.78 -18.35
C GLN A 22 -16.37 -16.42 -17.50
N LYS A 23 -15.21 -16.73 -18.12
CA LYS A 23 -14.04 -17.24 -17.40
C LYS A 23 -13.13 -16.11 -16.97
N ILE A 24 -12.48 -16.26 -15.83
CA ILE A 24 -11.52 -15.26 -15.33
C ILE A 24 -10.27 -15.26 -16.23
N LYS A 25 -9.92 -14.08 -16.74
CA LYS A 25 -8.65 -13.82 -17.45
C LYS A 25 -7.61 -13.18 -16.55
N GLU A 26 -8.03 -12.25 -15.71
CA GLU A 26 -7.14 -11.54 -14.80
C GLU A 26 -7.90 -11.17 -13.53
N TRP A 27 -7.33 -11.46 -12.37
CA TRP A 27 -7.91 -11.15 -11.06
C TRP A 27 -6.83 -10.68 -10.11
N LYS A 28 -6.79 -9.37 -9.84
CA LYS A 28 -5.63 -8.72 -9.20
C LYS A 28 -6.01 -7.50 -8.37
N ILE A 29 -5.12 -7.17 -7.44
CA ILE A 29 -5.07 -5.90 -6.74
C ILE A 29 -3.86 -5.11 -7.22
N ILE A 30 -4.06 -3.82 -7.50
CA ILE A 30 -3.00 -2.90 -7.93
C ILE A 30 -2.94 -1.69 -7.03
N ASN A 31 -1.77 -1.08 -6.94
CA ASN A 31 -1.60 0.18 -6.22
C ASN A 31 -1.70 1.36 -7.20
N ILE A 32 -2.74 2.18 -7.06
CA ILE A 32 -2.99 3.37 -7.91
C ILE A 32 -2.42 4.66 -7.34
N MET A 33 -1.78 4.58 -6.17
CA MET A 33 -1.23 5.70 -5.43
C MET A 33 0.29 5.86 -5.59
N ASP A 34 0.99 4.89 -6.18
CA ASP A 34 2.44 4.82 -6.11
C ASP A 34 3.15 5.77 -7.09
N ASN A 35 3.59 6.89 -6.52
CA ASN A 35 4.94 7.43 -6.69
C ASN A 35 5.71 7.32 -5.36
N GLU A 36 5.64 6.16 -4.69
CA GLU A 36 6.50 5.91 -3.54
C GLU A 36 7.96 5.83 -4.04
N VAL A 37 8.65 6.97 -4.08
CA VAL A 37 10.12 6.99 -4.09
C VAL A 37 10.55 6.56 -2.69
N GLU A 38 10.46 5.26 -2.45
CA GLU A 38 11.03 4.65 -1.26
C GLU A 38 12.55 4.77 -1.38
N ASN A 39 13.18 5.47 -0.43
CA ASN A 39 14.63 5.49 -0.36
C ASN A 39 15.12 4.05 -0.15
N LYS A 40 15.91 3.54 -1.10
CA LYS A 40 16.52 2.22 -0.99
C LYS A 40 17.72 2.29 -0.05
N CYS A 41 18.05 1.16 0.55
CA CYS A 41 19.21 1.05 1.42
C CYS A 41 20.51 1.09 0.60
N ASN A 42 21.42 2.02 0.91
CA ASN A 42 22.74 2.18 0.28
C ASN A 42 23.79 1.15 0.73
N TYR A 43 23.41 0.11 1.48
CA TYR A 43 24.36 -0.88 1.97
C TYR A 43 24.78 -1.86 0.86
N ILE A 44 26.08 -1.97 0.62
CA ILE A 44 26.67 -2.96 -0.27
C ILE A 44 27.00 -4.23 0.54
N LYS A 45 26.41 -5.35 0.12
CA LYS A 45 26.64 -6.66 0.74
C LYS A 45 28.03 -7.21 0.39
N LYS A 46 28.46 -8.26 1.11
CA LYS A 46 29.76 -8.92 0.90
C LYS A 46 29.95 -9.46 -0.52
N ASP A 47 28.87 -9.85 -1.19
CA ASP A 47 28.84 -10.29 -2.59
C ASP A 47 28.83 -9.11 -3.59
N LYS A 48 29.15 -7.89 -3.14
CA LYS A 48 29.12 -6.62 -3.89
C LYS A 48 27.74 -6.24 -4.44
N LYS A 49 26.67 -6.92 -4.02
CA LYS A 49 25.29 -6.56 -4.41
C LYS A 49 24.70 -5.53 -3.47
N GLU A 50 23.94 -4.59 -4.03
CA GLU A 50 23.21 -3.60 -3.25
C GLU A 50 22.07 -4.23 -2.43
N CYS A 51 21.76 -3.60 -1.31
CA CYS A 51 20.59 -3.95 -0.52
C CYS A 51 19.30 -3.48 -1.22
N ASN A 52 18.39 -4.42 -1.48
CA ASN A 52 17.10 -4.15 -2.11
C ASN A 52 15.99 -3.78 -1.11
N LYS A 53 16.31 -3.61 0.18
CA LYS A 53 15.31 -3.28 1.21
C LYS A 53 15.09 -1.78 1.29
N THR A 54 13.84 -1.40 1.55
CA THR A 54 13.44 -0.04 1.91
C THR A 54 14.22 0.46 3.12
N ALA A 55 14.77 1.66 3.02
CA ALA A 55 15.46 2.30 4.11
C ALA A 55 14.49 2.81 5.17
N LYS A 56 14.91 2.68 6.43
CA LYS A 56 14.18 3.19 7.60
C LYS A 56 14.92 4.34 8.26
N TYR A 57 16.22 4.49 7.99
CA TYR A 57 17.09 5.44 8.63
C TYR A 57 17.90 6.23 7.60
N LEU A 58 18.14 7.50 7.90
CA LEU A 58 19.09 8.35 7.20
C LEU A 58 20.25 8.63 8.17
N ASP A 59 21.46 8.30 7.75
CA ASP A 59 22.68 8.83 8.35
C ASP A 59 22.92 10.22 7.76
N LYS A 60 22.71 11.25 8.56
CA LYS A 60 22.88 12.63 8.10
C LYS A 60 24.32 13.01 7.81
N LEU A 61 25.29 12.33 8.44
CA LEU A 61 26.69 12.67 8.26
C LEU A 61 27.19 12.19 6.88
N ALA A 62 26.79 10.99 6.49
CA ALA A 62 27.20 10.37 5.23
C ALA A 62 26.19 10.56 4.08
N ASP A 63 25.05 11.20 4.38
CA ASP A 63 23.88 11.31 3.48
C ASP A 63 23.44 9.95 2.88
N ASN A 64 23.47 8.90 3.70
CA ASN A 64 23.20 7.53 3.29
C ASN A 64 21.96 6.96 3.98
N TYR A 65 21.18 6.18 3.23
CA TYR A 65 19.97 5.53 3.70
C TYR A 65 20.20 4.06 4.05
N TYR A 66 19.63 3.60 5.16
CA TYR A 66 19.81 2.21 5.64
C TYR A 66 18.50 1.54 6.10
N CYS A 67 18.33 0.25 5.79
CA CYS A 67 17.37 -0.60 6.50
C CYS A 67 17.84 -0.82 7.94
N GLN A 68 16.93 -1.19 8.85
CA GLN A 68 17.26 -1.61 10.22
C GLN A 68 18.40 -2.63 10.26
N CYS A 69 18.28 -3.67 9.44
CA CYS A 69 19.25 -4.75 9.33
C CYS A 69 20.66 -4.27 9.01
N CYS A 70 20.80 -3.40 8.02
CA CYS A 70 22.09 -2.96 7.52
C CYS A 70 22.68 -1.87 8.42
N LEU A 71 21.85 -1.01 9.01
CA LEU A 71 22.27 -0.04 10.03
C LEU A 71 22.91 -0.74 11.25
N THR A 72 22.34 -1.88 11.68
CA THR A 72 22.95 -2.72 12.73
C THR A 72 24.28 -3.31 12.28
N LYS A 73 24.38 -3.84 11.06
CA LYS A 73 25.61 -4.45 10.53
C LYS A 73 26.79 -3.48 10.46
N ILE A 74 26.52 -2.22 10.13
CA ILE A 74 27.54 -1.16 10.08
C ILE A 74 27.78 -0.50 11.45
N GLY A 75 27.18 -1.00 12.53
CA GLY A 75 27.41 -0.51 13.90
C GLY A 75 26.73 0.82 14.26
N LEU A 76 25.99 1.45 13.34
CA LEU A 76 25.37 2.76 13.56
C LEU A 76 24.05 2.70 14.36
N MET A 77 23.51 1.51 14.62
CA MET A 77 22.33 1.33 15.48
C MET A 77 22.58 1.85 16.90
N THR A 78 23.78 1.63 17.42
CA THR A 78 24.18 2.12 18.76
C THR A 78 24.14 3.64 18.80
N LYS A 79 24.65 4.30 17.75
CA LYS A 79 24.56 5.76 17.59
C LYS A 79 23.13 6.25 17.62
N LYS A 80 22.20 5.62 16.88
CA LYS A 80 20.77 5.97 16.96
C LYS A 80 20.21 5.86 18.38
N ASN A 81 20.55 4.77 19.08
CA ASN A 81 19.99 4.47 20.40
C ASN A 81 20.54 5.37 21.51
N ASP A 82 21.81 5.77 21.44
CA ASP A 82 22.42 6.66 22.43
C ASP A 82 21.71 8.02 22.49
N PHE A 83 21.34 8.56 21.32
CA PHE A 83 20.61 9.83 21.22
C PHE A 83 19.09 9.68 21.36
N LYS A 84 18.57 8.48 21.66
CA LYS A 84 17.13 8.25 21.87
C LYS A 84 16.74 8.60 23.30
N GLY A 85 15.74 9.46 23.45
CA GLY A 85 15.15 9.76 24.77
C GLY A 85 16.11 10.46 25.74
N LEU A 86 16.98 11.35 25.23
CA LEU A 86 17.97 12.07 26.02
C LEU A 86 17.39 12.73 27.28
N SER A 87 16.18 13.29 27.21
CA SER A 87 15.52 13.95 28.36
C SER A 87 15.34 13.02 29.57
N LYS A 88 15.21 11.71 29.35
CA LYS A 88 15.05 10.69 30.38
C LYS A 88 16.37 10.25 31.04
N LYS A 89 17.52 10.61 30.48
CA LYS A 89 18.85 10.23 30.99
C LYS A 89 19.31 11.17 32.11
N THR A 90 20.16 10.66 32.99
CA THR A 90 20.85 11.42 34.04
C THR A 90 21.95 12.31 33.45
N VAL A 91 22.41 13.31 34.20
CA VAL A 91 23.50 14.20 33.76
C VAL A 91 24.78 13.42 33.46
N ILE A 92 25.11 12.42 34.29
CA ILE A 92 26.28 11.57 34.12
C ILE A 92 26.20 10.78 32.81
N GLU A 93 25.05 10.15 32.53
CA GLU A 93 24.84 9.44 31.26
C GLU A 93 24.94 10.36 30.04
N LEU A 94 24.42 11.58 30.15
CA LEU A 94 24.52 12.58 29.06
C LEU A 94 25.97 13.01 28.81
N LYS A 95 26.75 13.27 29.87
CA LYS A 95 28.19 13.57 29.74
C LYS A 95 28.97 12.39 29.14
N ASN A 96 28.64 11.15 29.52
CA ASN A 96 29.24 9.94 28.94
C ASN A 96 28.93 9.79 27.45
N ILE A 97 27.70 10.12 27.02
CA ILE A 97 27.35 10.17 25.59
C ILE A 97 28.21 11.22 24.89
N GLY A 98 28.36 12.42 25.46
CA GLY A 98 29.21 13.46 24.88
C GLY A 98 30.64 12.98 24.68
N LYS A 99 31.25 12.40 25.72
CA LYS A 99 32.61 11.84 25.65
C LYS A 99 32.74 10.74 24.59
N LYS A 100 31.74 9.86 24.44
CA LYS A 100 31.74 8.77 23.46
C LYS A 100 31.79 9.27 22.00
N TYR A 101 31.24 10.46 21.74
CA TYR A 101 31.15 11.04 20.40
C TYR A 101 32.03 12.29 20.24
N ASP A 102 33.02 12.47 21.13
CA ASP A 102 33.95 13.60 21.15
C ASP A 102 33.25 14.98 21.15
N ILE A 103 32.14 15.09 21.88
CA ILE A 103 31.38 16.33 22.08
C ILE A 103 31.83 16.98 23.38
N GLU A 104 32.40 18.19 23.28
CA GLU A 104 32.85 18.95 24.45
C GLU A 104 31.63 19.48 25.25
N ILE A 105 31.46 18.99 26.48
CA ILE A 105 30.38 19.41 27.40
C ILE A 105 31.01 20.07 28.63
N LYS A 106 30.99 21.40 28.66
CA LYS A 106 31.47 22.22 29.80
C LYS A 106 30.38 22.59 30.80
N MET A 107 29.13 22.31 30.46
CA MET A 107 27.96 22.78 31.21
C MET A 107 27.57 21.77 32.29
N GLU A 108 27.05 22.28 33.41
CA GLU A 108 26.58 21.48 34.54
C GLU A 108 25.04 21.33 34.57
N LYS A 109 24.30 22.28 33.99
CA LYS A 109 22.84 22.21 33.98
C LYS A 109 22.36 21.21 32.93
N LYS A 110 21.50 20.28 33.35
CA LYS A 110 20.92 19.24 32.46
C LYS A 110 20.32 19.81 31.17
N LYS A 111 19.62 20.96 31.24
CA LYS A 111 19.00 21.58 30.08
C LYS A 111 20.03 21.98 29.01
N GLU A 112 21.12 22.64 29.41
CA GLU A 112 22.18 23.11 28.50
C GLU A 112 22.90 21.91 27.84
N ILE A 113 23.14 20.85 28.60
CA ILE A 113 23.71 19.61 28.07
C ILE A 113 22.77 18.95 27.04
N LEU A 114 21.47 18.92 27.32
CA LEU A 114 20.47 18.40 26.39
C LEU A 114 20.44 19.22 25.10
N ASP A 115 20.54 20.54 25.18
CA ASP A 115 20.51 21.42 24.01
C ASP A 115 21.70 21.12 23.08
N ILE A 116 22.91 20.99 23.62
CA ILE A 116 24.13 20.61 22.88
C ILE A 116 23.96 19.25 22.18
N LEU A 117 23.54 18.22 22.93
CA LEU A 117 23.39 16.87 22.38
C LEU A 117 22.27 16.77 21.34
N ASN A 118 21.17 17.52 21.53
CA ASN A 118 20.08 17.58 20.56
C ASN A 118 20.52 18.30 19.27
N GLU A 119 21.31 19.36 19.39
CA GLU A 119 21.85 20.06 18.22
C GLU A 119 22.80 19.16 17.42
N TYR A 120 23.70 18.45 18.11
CA TYR A 120 24.55 17.45 17.49
C TYR A 120 23.72 16.37 16.79
N ASN A 121 22.73 15.78 17.47
CA ASN A 121 21.87 14.73 16.89
C ASN A 121 21.08 15.25 15.67
N LYS A 122 20.67 16.51 15.67
CA LYS A 122 19.96 17.14 14.55
C LYS A 122 20.85 17.25 13.30
N LYS A 123 22.15 17.48 13.47
CA LYS A 123 23.13 17.67 12.38
C LYS A 123 23.76 16.35 11.94
N MET A 124 24.20 15.53 12.90
CA MET A 124 25.10 14.38 12.67
C MET A 124 24.51 13.04 13.15
N GLY A 125 23.26 13.03 13.60
CA GLY A 125 22.59 11.83 14.13
C GLY A 125 22.00 10.91 13.05
N ILE A 126 21.56 9.73 13.51
CA ILE A 126 20.80 8.79 12.69
C ILE A 126 19.32 9.02 12.94
N ILE A 127 18.62 9.54 11.93
CA ILE A 127 17.20 9.86 12.05
C ILE A 127 16.33 8.82 11.35
N ASP A 128 15.09 8.68 11.82
CA ASP A 128 14.08 7.93 11.07
C ASP A 128 13.78 8.65 9.75
N VAL A 129 13.77 7.89 8.65
CA VAL A 129 13.22 8.38 7.39
C VAL A 129 11.75 8.64 7.63
N LYS A 130 11.37 9.92 7.67
CA LYS A 130 9.96 10.28 7.75
C LYS A 130 9.29 9.74 6.50
N LYS A 131 8.31 8.84 6.67
CA LYS A 131 7.37 8.54 5.59
C LYS A 131 6.77 9.88 5.17
N ARG A 132 6.92 10.27 3.89
CA ARG A 132 6.23 11.45 3.38
C ARG A 132 4.76 11.27 3.72
N LYS A 133 4.17 12.27 4.39
CA LYS A 133 2.74 12.24 4.72
C LYS A 133 2.02 12.18 3.37
N TYR A 134 1.35 11.06 3.09
CA TYR A 134 0.77 10.83 1.78
C TYR A 134 -0.25 11.93 1.49
N LYS A 135 0.08 12.81 0.54
CA LYS A 135 -0.88 13.80 0.04
C LYS A 135 -1.64 13.10 -1.07
N LEU A 136 -2.94 12.92 -0.86
CA LEU A 136 -3.82 12.37 -1.88
C LEU A 136 -3.85 13.35 -3.06
N ASP A 137 -3.35 12.92 -4.20
CA ASP A 137 -3.33 13.68 -5.44
C ASP A 137 -4.13 12.91 -6.50
N PHE A 138 -5.35 13.37 -6.74
CA PHE A 138 -6.26 12.73 -7.69
C PHE A 138 -5.81 12.87 -9.15
N ILE A 139 -5.02 13.90 -9.47
CA ILE A 139 -4.43 14.04 -10.81
C ILE A 139 -3.44 12.90 -11.02
N GLU A 140 -2.59 12.64 -10.02
CA GLU A 140 -1.62 11.56 -10.10
C GLU A 140 -2.27 10.17 -10.10
N ILE A 141 -3.31 9.96 -9.27
CA ILE A 141 -4.12 8.74 -9.30
C ILE A 141 -4.72 8.52 -10.69
N GLY A 142 -5.27 9.57 -11.32
CA GLY A 142 -5.80 9.50 -12.68
C GLY A 142 -4.76 9.08 -13.73
N LYS A 143 -3.54 9.63 -13.63
CA LYS A 143 -2.42 9.21 -14.50
C LYS A 143 -2.04 7.75 -14.26
N ASN A 144 -1.98 7.30 -13.00
CA ASN A 144 -1.64 5.93 -12.65
C ASN A 144 -2.67 4.92 -13.18
N ILE A 145 -3.97 5.22 -13.02
CA ILE A 145 -5.06 4.44 -13.62
C ILE A 145 -4.84 4.31 -15.12
N ARG A 146 -4.65 5.45 -15.81
CA ARG A 146 -4.44 5.46 -17.26
C ARG A 146 -3.24 4.62 -17.68
N ASN A 147 -2.08 4.87 -17.08
CA ASN A 147 -0.84 4.17 -17.42
C ASN A 147 -0.97 2.66 -17.21
N TYR A 148 -1.62 2.24 -16.12
CA TYR A 148 -1.81 0.81 -15.85
C TYR A 148 -2.70 0.14 -16.90
N PHE A 149 -3.90 0.70 -17.14
CA PHE A 149 -4.87 0.06 -18.02
C PHE A 149 -4.54 0.21 -19.52
N ASP A 150 -3.78 1.24 -19.91
CA ASP A 150 -3.31 1.39 -21.30
C ASP A 150 -2.31 0.29 -21.68
N LEU A 151 -1.38 -0.06 -20.77
CA LEU A 151 -0.42 -1.15 -20.98
C LEU A 151 -1.09 -2.52 -21.14
N LYS A 152 -2.30 -2.66 -20.63
CA LYS A 152 -3.03 -3.94 -20.63
C LYS A 152 -3.78 -4.21 -21.93
N MET A 153 -4.05 -3.18 -22.73
CA MET A 153 -4.77 -3.28 -24.01
C MET A 153 -6.06 -4.11 -23.92
N PHE A 154 -6.81 -3.98 -22.82
CA PHE A 154 -8.02 -4.77 -22.60
C PHE A 154 -9.08 -4.46 -23.68
N SER A 155 -9.59 -5.49 -24.35
CA SER A 155 -10.76 -5.38 -25.24
C SER A 155 -12.06 -5.50 -24.46
N VAL A 156 -12.20 -4.71 -23.39
CA VAL A 156 -13.40 -4.72 -22.55
C VAL A 156 -14.58 -4.10 -23.28
N THR A 157 -15.72 -4.78 -23.24
CA THR A 157 -16.97 -4.24 -23.77
C THR A 157 -17.84 -3.65 -22.66
N HIS A 158 -17.70 -4.17 -21.43
CA HIS A 158 -18.42 -3.71 -20.25
C HIS A 158 -17.45 -3.47 -19.09
N VAL A 159 -17.65 -2.38 -18.38
CA VAL A 159 -16.92 -2.05 -17.15
C VAL A 159 -17.94 -1.73 -16.08
N ILE A 160 -17.91 -2.52 -15.00
CA ILE A 160 -18.74 -2.27 -13.83
C ILE A 160 -17.85 -1.83 -12.67
N ILE A 161 -18.26 -0.77 -11.99
CA ILE A 161 -17.49 -0.15 -10.91
C ILE A 161 -18.38 -0.10 -9.67
N GLU A 162 -17.88 -0.55 -8.52
CA GLU A 162 -18.64 -0.46 -7.26
C GLU A 162 -19.00 1.00 -6.95
N ASP A 163 -20.28 1.27 -6.63
CA ASP A 163 -20.73 2.61 -6.22
C ASP A 163 -20.29 2.92 -4.79
N GLN A 164 -19.43 3.92 -4.66
CA GLN A 164 -18.79 4.28 -3.40
C GLN A 164 -19.55 5.38 -2.67
N MET A 165 -19.66 5.22 -1.34
CA MET A 165 -20.33 6.19 -0.47
C MET A 165 -19.40 7.31 0.00
N THR A 166 -18.08 7.07 0.11
CA THR A 166 -17.15 8.08 0.63
C THR A 166 -16.68 9.03 -0.46
N SER A 167 -16.62 10.33 -0.16
CA SER A 167 -16.29 11.38 -1.15
C SER A 167 -14.96 11.18 -1.86
N LYS A 168 -13.95 10.61 -1.18
CA LYS A 168 -12.64 10.34 -1.79
C LYS A 168 -12.68 9.13 -2.72
N MET A 169 -13.36 8.05 -2.34
CA MET A 169 -13.48 6.87 -3.19
C MET A 169 -14.38 7.16 -4.39
N LYS A 170 -15.42 8.00 -4.22
CA LYS A 170 -16.26 8.47 -5.32
C LYS A 170 -15.49 9.27 -6.37
N GLN A 171 -14.47 10.04 -5.96
CA GLN A 171 -13.56 10.69 -6.90
C GLN A 171 -12.74 9.67 -7.70
N VAL A 172 -12.21 8.62 -7.07
CA VAL A 172 -11.50 7.53 -7.77
C VAL A 172 -12.45 6.77 -8.72
N GLN A 173 -13.67 6.46 -8.28
CA GLN A 173 -14.74 5.89 -9.10
C GLN A 173 -15.01 6.75 -10.35
N CYS A 174 -15.12 8.08 -10.20
CA CYS A 174 -15.30 8.99 -11.33
C CYS A 174 -14.08 9.00 -12.27
N LEU A 175 -12.86 8.97 -11.75
CA LEU A 175 -11.63 8.89 -12.56
C LEU A 175 -11.58 7.60 -13.39
N LEU A 176 -11.96 6.46 -12.80
CA LEU A 176 -12.06 5.18 -13.50
C LEU A 176 -13.13 5.24 -14.59
N ALA A 177 -14.33 5.72 -14.26
CA ALA A 177 -15.41 5.85 -15.23
C ALA A 177 -15.01 6.74 -16.41
N GLN A 178 -14.45 7.92 -16.12
CA GLN A 178 -13.96 8.85 -17.14
C GLN A 178 -12.90 8.22 -18.04
N TYR A 179 -11.96 7.47 -17.46
CA TYR A 179 -10.96 6.75 -18.23
C TYR A 179 -11.60 5.77 -19.22
N PHE A 180 -12.51 4.90 -18.77
CA PHE A 180 -13.10 3.89 -19.66
C PHE A 180 -14.07 4.48 -20.69
N ILE A 181 -14.86 5.51 -20.34
CA ILE A 181 -15.74 6.22 -21.26
C ILE A 181 -14.95 6.86 -22.42
N THR A 182 -13.75 7.38 -22.13
CA THR A 182 -12.93 8.06 -23.14
C THR A 182 -12.09 7.13 -24.00
N LYS A 183 -11.96 5.85 -23.63
CA LYS A 183 -11.13 4.89 -24.38
C LYS A 183 -11.83 4.31 -25.60
N LYS A 184 -13.09 3.91 -25.48
CA LYS A 184 -13.92 3.42 -26.59
C LYS A 184 -15.36 3.85 -26.36
N LYS A 185 -15.96 4.46 -27.39
CA LYS A 185 -17.31 5.04 -27.32
C LYS A 185 -18.38 3.98 -26.99
N GLU A 186 -18.14 2.75 -27.42
CA GLU A 186 -19.06 1.62 -27.28
C GLU A 186 -18.92 0.89 -25.94
N THR A 187 -17.90 1.21 -25.12
CA THR A 187 -17.74 0.58 -23.81
C THR A 187 -18.86 1.01 -22.87
N VAL A 188 -19.63 0.03 -22.40
CA VAL A 188 -20.68 0.24 -21.39
C VAL A 188 -20.02 0.39 -20.03
N VAL A 189 -20.28 1.51 -19.34
CA VAL A 189 -19.76 1.77 -17.99
C VAL A 189 -20.92 1.97 -17.03
N GLU A 190 -20.98 1.16 -15.97
CA GLU A 190 -22.08 1.17 -15.00
C GLU A 190 -21.57 1.18 -13.54
N PHE A 191 -22.30 1.87 -12.68
CA PHE A 191 -22.08 1.82 -11.23
C PHE A 191 -22.99 0.79 -10.58
N ILE A 192 -22.40 -0.11 -9.79
CA ILE A 192 -23.11 -1.24 -9.18
C ILE A 192 -23.22 -1.03 -7.68
N ASN A 193 -24.43 -1.20 -7.15
CA ASN A 193 -24.65 -1.12 -5.70
C ASN A 193 -23.86 -2.24 -4.99
N PRO A 194 -23.05 -1.93 -3.96
CA PRO A 194 -22.24 -2.91 -3.24
C PRO A 194 -23.03 -4.07 -2.64
N SER A 195 -24.31 -3.87 -2.31
CA SER A 195 -25.17 -4.91 -1.71
C SER A 195 -25.47 -6.05 -2.68
N ASN A 196 -25.34 -5.82 -3.99
CA ASN A 196 -25.73 -6.77 -5.02
C ASN A 196 -24.90 -8.06 -5.01
N LYS A 197 -23.59 -7.96 -4.73
CA LYS A 197 -22.64 -9.07 -4.82
C LYS A 197 -22.95 -10.27 -3.92
N LEU A 198 -23.74 -10.08 -2.86
CA LEU A 198 -24.15 -11.16 -1.94
C LEU A 198 -25.64 -11.51 -2.02
N LYS A 199 -26.43 -10.88 -2.92
CA LYS A 199 -27.90 -11.07 -2.96
C LYS A 199 -28.34 -12.49 -3.29
N ASN A 200 -27.52 -13.24 -4.03
CA ASN A 200 -27.85 -14.59 -4.48
C ASN A 200 -27.43 -15.67 -3.46
N TYR A 201 -26.91 -15.26 -2.30
CA TYR A 201 -26.40 -16.16 -1.27
C TYR A 201 -27.15 -15.96 0.03
N ASP A 202 -27.74 -17.04 0.54
CA ASP A 202 -28.39 -17.04 1.85
C ASP A 202 -27.34 -16.98 2.96
N THR A 203 -26.99 -15.74 3.33
CA THR A 203 -25.91 -15.44 4.26
C THR A 203 -26.31 -14.32 5.20
N ASP A 204 -25.93 -14.45 6.47
CA ASP A 204 -26.14 -13.38 7.45
C ASP A 204 -25.20 -12.20 7.16
N ASN A 205 -25.77 -11.17 6.55
CA ASN A 205 -25.08 -9.95 6.14
C ASN A 205 -25.33 -8.76 7.09
N SER A 206 -25.82 -9.03 8.30
CA SER A 206 -26.18 -8.02 9.32
C SER A 206 -25.04 -7.08 9.70
N SER A 207 -23.79 -7.56 9.66
CA SER A 207 -22.62 -6.75 10.03
C SER A 207 -21.59 -6.67 8.90
N TYR A 208 -20.83 -5.58 8.88
CA TYR A 208 -19.75 -5.37 7.93
C TYR A 208 -18.70 -6.49 7.97
N LYS A 209 -18.32 -6.93 9.19
CA LYS A 209 -17.36 -8.02 9.37
C LYS A 209 -17.89 -9.34 8.80
N LYS A 210 -19.17 -9.66 9.02
CA LYS A 210 -19.81 -10.86 8.47
C LYS A 210 -19.83 -10.81 6.93
N ARG A 211 -20.24 -9.69 6.33
CA ARG A 211 -20.23 -9.53 4.85
C ARG A 211 -18.87 -9.84 4.24
N LYS A 212 -17.79 -9.32 4.82
CA LYS A 212 -16.42 -9.60 4.35
C LYS A 212 -16.06 -11.08 4.45
N ASN A 213 -16.35 -11.70 5.58
CA ASN A 213 -16.07 -13.12 5.78
C ASN A 213 -16.91 -14.00 4.85
N ASN A 214 -18.18 -13.66 4.63
CA ASN A 214 -19.07 -14.37 3.72
C ASN A 214 -18.56 -14.30 2.29
N ALA A 215 -18.16 -13.12 1.80
CA ALA A 215 -17.57 -12.95 0.47
C ALA A 215 -16.35 -13.86 0.27
N ILE A 216 -15.46 -13.92 1.27
CA ILE A 216 -14.29 -14.82 1.24
C ILE A 216 -14.72 -16.28 1.21
N SER A 217 -15.62 -16.70 2.10
CA SER A 217 -16.08 -18.10 2.17
C SER A 217 -16.73 -18.56 0.88
N ILE A 218 -17.58 -17.73 0.27
CA ILE A 218 -18.26 -18.03 -1.01
C ILE A 218 -17.21 -18.23 -2.11
N CYS A 219 -16.23 -17.32 -2.22
CA CYS A 219 -15.17 -17.45 -3.21
C CYS A 219 -14.26 -18.66 -2.94
N GLU A 220 -13.93 -18.96 -1.69
CA GLU A 220 -13.11 -20.13 -1.34
C GLU A 220 -13.79 -21.44 -1.74
N THR A 221 -15.11 -21.56 -1.52
CA THR A 221 -15.90 -22.71 -2.00
C THR A 221 -15.95 -22.73 -3.52
N TYR A 222 -16.28 -21.62 -4.16
CA TYR A 222 -16.34 -21.54 -5.63
C TYR A 222 -15.00 -21.96 -6.26
N PHE A 223 -13.87 -21.44 -5.78
CA PHE A 223 -12.56 -21.74 -6.36
C PHE A 223 -12.02 -23.13 -6.02
N LEU A 224 -12.56 -23.77 -4.98
CA LEU A 224 -12.26 -25.16 -4.68
C LEU A 224 -12.93 -26.09 -5.70
N ASP A 225 -14.18 -25.79 -6.04
CA ASP A 225 -15.01 -26.60 -6.93
C ASP A 225 -14.78 -26.27 -8.41
N TYR A 226 -14.47 -25.01 -8.72
CA TYR A 226 -14.36 -24.45 -10.06
C TYR A 226 -13.08 -23.60 -10.20
N GLU A 227 -12.38 -23.66 -11.33
CA GLU A 227 -11.21 -22.79 -11.61
C GLU A 227 -10.12 -22.78 -10.51
N LYS A 228 -9.70 -23.97 -10.05
CA LYS A 228 -8.72 -24.21 -8.96
C LYS A 228 -7.42 -23.41 -9.03
N GLU A 229 -7.01 -22.96 -10.22
CA GLU A 229 -5.85 -22.10 -10.42
C GLU A 229 -5.96 -20.77 -9.64
N TRP A 230 -7.15 -20.18 -9.55
CA TRP A 230 -7.39 -18.91 -8.84
C TRP A 230 -7.43 -19.09 -7.32
N LYS A 231 -7.68 -20.31 -6.82
CA LYS A 231 -7.59 -20.62 -5.38
C LYS A 231 -6.20 -20.32 -4.82
N THR A 232 -5.16 -20.65 -5.56
CA THR A 232 -3.76 -20.38 -5.17
C THR A 232 -3.48 -18.88 -5.05
N ILE A 233 -4.11 -18.06 -5.92
CA ILE A 233 -3.98 -16.61 -5.89
C ILE A 233 -4.70 -16.05 -4.66
N LEU A 234 -5.93 -16.50 -4.40
CA LEU A 234 -6.71 -16.10 -3.23
C LEU A 234 -5.99 -16.43 -1.92
N ASP A 235 -5.36 -17.61 -1.82
CA ASP A 235 -4.67 -18.05 -0.59
C ASP A 235 -3.41 -17.24 -0.27
N LYS A 236 -2.75 -16.68 -1.28
CA LYS A 236 -1.54 -15.86 -1.11
C LYS A 236 -1.85 -14.39 -0.85
N GLU A 237 -3.05 -13.93 -1.16
CA GLU A 237 -3.42 -12.52 -1.04
C GLU A 237 -3.76 -12.15 0.41
N LYS A 238 -3.30 -10.96 0.84
CA LYS A 238 -3.59 -10.45 2.19
C LYS A 238 -4.95 -9.76 2.25
N LYS A 239 -5.37 -9.16 1.14
CA LYS A 239 -6.64 -8.43 1.02
C LYS A 239 -7.66 -9.28 0.26
N LYS A 240 -7.93 -10.47 0.79
CA LYS A 240 -8.84 -11.45 0.19
C LYS A 240 -10.24 -10.88 -0.05
N ASP A 241 -10.73 -10.08 0.90
CA ASP A 241 -12.04 -9.43 0.83
C ASP A 241 -12.19 -8.54 -0.41
N ASP A 242 -11.21 -7.66 -0.67
CA ASP A 242 -11.26 -6.75 -1.83
C ASP A 242 -11.25 -7.54 -3.17
N LEU A 243 -10.50 -8.64 -3.25
CA LEU A 243 -10.50 -9.54 -4.43
C LEU A 243 -11.84 -10.25 -4.60
N CYS A 244 -12.38 -10.81 -3.53
CA CYS A 244 -13.64 -11.54 -3.57
C CYS A 244 -14.80 -10.62 -3.99
N ASP A 245 -14.81 -9.38 -3.51
CA ASP A 245 -15.86 -8.41 -3.80
C ASP A 245 -15.94 -8.08 -5.31
N CYS A 246 -14.80 -7.85 -5.98
CA CYS A 246 -14.81 -7.55 -7.41
C CYS A 246 -15.20 -8.79 -8.26
N PHE A 247 -14.84 -10.00 -7.83
CA PHE A 247 -15.26 -11.24 -8.49
C PHE A 247 -16.78 -11.47 -8.36
N LEU A 248 -17.32 -11.42 -7.13
CA LEU A 248 -18.74 -11.65 -6.86
C LEU A 248 -19.64 -10.60 -7.51
N GLN A 249 -19.19 -9.33 -7.57
CA GLN A 249 -19.86 -8.28 -8.31
C GLN A 249 -19.97 -8.63 -9.81
N GLY A 250 -18.90 -9.15 -10.40
CA GLY A 250 -18.88 -9.59 -11.80
C GLY A 250 -19.82 -10.76 -12.05
N LYS A 251 -19.78 -11.78 -11.19
CA LYS A 251 -20.69 -12.94 -11.30
C LYS A 251 -22.15 -12.54 -11.21
N TRP A 252 -22.51 -11.74 -10.20
CA TRP A 252 -23.88 -11.24 -10.05
C TRP A 252 -24.36 -10.45 -11.28
N TYR A 253 -23.50 -9.62 -11.87
CA TYR A 253 -23.86 -8.84 -13.04
C TYR A 253 -24.08 -9.72 -14.28
N MET A 254 -23.23 -10.74 -14.47
CA MET A 254 -23.39 -11.71 -15.57
C MET A 254 -24.62 -12.60 -15.42
N GLU A 255 -25.04 -12.93 -14.20
CA GLU A 255 -26.25 -13.73 -13.94
C GLU A 255 -27.56 -12.97 -14.20
N LYS A 256 -27.50 -11.64 -14.23
CA LYS A 256 -28.68 -10.78 -14.46
C LYS A 256 -28.94 -10.43 -15.93
N LYS A 257 -28.00 -10.71 -16.82
CA LYS A 257 -28.11 -10.45 -18.27
C LYS A 257 -28.28 -11.76 -19.02
#